data_AF-A0A6J1MSM3-F1
#
_entry.id   AF-A0A6J1MSM3-F1
#
_cell.length_a   1.000
_cell.length_b   1.000
_cell.length_c   1.000
_cell.angle_alpha   90.00
_cell.angle_beta   90.00
_cell.angle_gamma   90.00
#
_symmetry.space_group_name_H-M   'P 1'
#
loop_
_entity.id
_entity.type
_entity.pdbx_description
1 polymer ?
#
loop_
_entity_poly.entity_id
_entity_poly.type
_entity_poly.pdbx_seq_one_letter_code
_entity_poly.pdbx_strand_id
1 'polypeptide(L)'
;MLNIAVVFIVTYIAYSIAATTTTAKYDSAIKYPGPVHYAFDDRVHDSCRDLTYCTIKPDDYPDEKFNEMFKGYKSLPQPTLIEELKPDDNRQGHPDDEDDCVSVVTYEPLYTVRSKRDDPWRTVIQAPEQDFVQRVRLETCSEPDSACFTNLALTSDYLTFCKQKVVTWEVLVAKGKNETEKIKAELPICCSCHYRPIDFARFGLPENNIKN
;
A
#
# COMPACT_ATOMS: atom_id res chain seq x y z
N MET A 1 -52.30 -12.81 -100.12
CA MET A 1 -51.28 -12.08 -99.36
C MET A 1 -52.01 -11.08 -98.47
N LEU A 2 -52.07 -11.33 -97.16
CA LEU A 2 -52.65 -10.40 -96.20
C LEU A 2 -51.91 -10.55 -94.87
N ASN A 3 -51.38 -9.42 -94.39
CA ASN A 3 -50.45 -9.29 -93.26
C ASN A 3 -51.10 -9.63 -91.92
N ILE A 4 -50.42 -10.45 -91.12
CA ILE A 4 -50.69 -10.67 -89.70
C ILE A 4 -49.89 -9.63 -88.92
N ALA A 5 -50.59 -8.72 -88.24
CA ALA A 5 -50.00 -7.81 -87.26
C ALA A 5 -50.03 -8.48 -85.88
N VAL A 6 -48.85 -8.66 -85.28
CA VAL A 6 -48.64 -9.16 -83.93
C VAL A 6 -48.74 -7.98 -82.95
N VAL A 7 -49.70 -8.03 -82.03
CA VAL A 7 -49.83 -7.06 -80.93
C VAL A 7 -49.28 -7.70 -79.66
N PHE A 8 -48.19 -7.13 -79.13
CA PHE A 8 -47.59 -7.50 -77.85
C PHE A 8 -48.37 -6.83 -76.70
N ILE A 9 -48.98 -7.65 -75.83
CA ILE A 9 -49.61 -7.20 -74.59
C ILE A 9 -48.53 -7.15 -73.50
N VAL A 10 -48.17 -5.95 -73.05
CA VAL A 10 -47.28 -5.73 -71.90
C VAL A 10 -48.13 -5.71 -70.63
N THR A 11 -48.06 -6.78 -69.84
CA THR A 11 -48.67 -6.86 -68.51
C THR A 11 -47.75 -6.21 -67.46
N TYR A 12 -48.20 -5.09 -66.89
CA TYR A 12 -47.60 -4.44 -65.73
C TYR A 12 -47.95 -5.23 -64.45
N ILE A 13 -46.97 -5.84 -63.81
CA ILE A 13 -47.11 -6.42 -62.46
C ILE A 13 -46.66 -5.36 -61.46
N ALA A 14 -47.61 -4.77 -60.74
CA ALA A 14 -47.34 -3.88 -59.62
C ALA A 14 -46.93 -4.71 -58.40
N TYR A 15 -45.63 -4.69 -58.06
CA TYR A 15 -45.13 -5.24 -56.80
C TYR A 15 -45.46 -4.29 -55.65
N SER A 16 -46.36 -4.68 -54.76
CA SER A 16 -46.58 -4.01 -53.48
C SER A 16 -45.48 -4.43 -52.50
N ILE A 17 -44.56 -3.52 -52.19
CA ILE A 17 -43.52 -3.75 -51.17
C ILE A 17 -44.16 -3.41 -49.81
N ALA A 18 -44.50 -4.43 -49.03
CA ALA A 18 -44.89 -4.25 -47.63
C ALA A 18 -43.64 -3.91 -46.82
N ALA A 19 -43.49 -2.63 -46.44
CA ALA A 19 -42.45 -2.20 -45.51
C ALA A 19 -42.77 -2.74 -44.11
N THR A 20 -42.10 -3.81 -43.70
CA THR A 20 -42.15 -4.33 -42.33
C THR A 20 -41.18 -3.51 -41.48
N THR A 21 -41.69 -2.53 -40.73
CA THR A 21 -40.95 -1.82 -39.70
C THR A 21 -40.66 -2.78 -38.54
N THR A 22 -39.47 -3.37 -38.53
CA THR A 22 -38.92 -4.03 -37.35
C THR A 22 -38.38 -2.95 -36.41
N THR A 23 -39.13 -2.64 -35.36
CA THR A 23 -38.64 -1.82 -34.25
C THR A 23 -37.58 -2.61 -33.50
N ALA A 24 -36.32 -2.31 -33.77
CA ALA A 24 -35.20 -2.78 -32.97
C ALA A 24 -35.37 -2.24 -31.54
N LYS A 25 -35.68 -3.15 -30.61
CA LYS A 25 -35.85 -2.84 -29.18
C LYS A 25 -34.47 -2.50 -28.62
N TYR A 26 -34.15 -1.21 -28.52
CA TYR A 26 -32.92 -0.72 -27.90
C TYR A 26 -33.04 -0.94 -26.40
N ASP A 27 -32.37 -1.98 -25.88
CA ASP A 27 -32.31 -2.27 -24.45
C ASP A 27 -31.34 -1.28 -23.80
N SER A 28 -31.85 -0.11 -23.39
CA SER A 28 -31.12 0.95 -22.71
C SER A 28 -30.97 0.72 -21.20
N ALA A 29 -30.93 -0.55 -20.76
CA ALA A 29 -30.57 -0.86 -19.40
C ALA A 29 -29.09 -0.50 -19.17
N ILE A 30 -28.84 0.66 -18.55
CA ILE A 30 -27.55 1.01 -17.97
C ILE A 30 -27.22 -0.10 -16.96
N LYS A 31 -26.34 -1.01 -17.38
CA LYS A 31 -25.74 -1.99 -16.49
C LYS A 31 -24.73 -1.25 -15.63
N TYR A 32 -25.15 -0.89 -14.43
CA TYR A 32 -24.21 -0.49 -13.39
C TYR A 32 -23.26 -1.67 -13.17
N PRO A 33 -21.94 -1.49 -13.27
CA PRO A 33 -21.03 -2.50 -12.76
C PRO A 33 -21.43 -2.71 -11.29
N GLY A 34 -21.72 -3.96 -10.93
CA GLY A 34 -21.97 -4.32 -9.55
C GLY A 34 -20.80 -3.89 -8.66
N PRO A 35 -20.96 -3.91 -7.33
CA PRO A 35 -19.85 -3.62 -6.43
C PRO A 35 -18.63 -4.41 -6.87
N VAL A 36 -17.57 -3.70 -7.25
CA VAL A 36 -16.26 -4.30 -7.52
C VAL A 36 -15.83 -4.92 -6.20
N HIS A 37 -16.06 -6.22 -6.07
CA HIS A 37 -15.39 -7.01 -5.07
C HIS A 37 -13.90 -6.85 -5.37
N TYR A 38 -13.20 -6.09 -4.53
CA TYR A 38 -11.75 -6.04 -4.53
C TYR A 38 -11.29 -7.48 -4.38
N ALA A 39 -10.78 -8.07 -5.46
CA ALA A 39 -10.14 -9.37 -5.38
C ALA A 39 -9.05 -9.23 -4.33
N PHE A 40 -9.13 -10.03 -3.27
CA PHE A 40 -7.98 -10.23 -2.40
C PHE A 40 -6.82 -10.58 -3.31
N ASP A 41 -5.77 -9.76 -3.29
CA ASP A 41 -4.58 -10.03 -4.07
C ASP A 41 -3.86 -11.20 -3.39
N ASP A 42 -4.17 -12.43 -3.84
CA ASP A 42 -3.59 -13.68 -3.32
C ASP A 42 -2.06 -13.74 -3.47
N ARG A 43 -1.44 -12.76 -4.12
CA ARG A 43 0.01 -12.64 -4.32
C ARG A 43 0.77 -12.08 -3.12
N VAL A 44 0.06 -11.61 -2.08
CA VAL A 44 0.72 -11.08 -0.87
C VAL A 44 0.83 -12.15 0.21
N HIS A 45 2.05 -12.32 0.74
CA HIS A 45 2.33 -13.26 1.82
C HIS A 45 1.45 -12.98 3.05
N ASP A 46 0.94 -14.03 3.68
CA ASP A 46 -0.08 -13.93 4.75
C ASP A 46 0.36 -13.04 5.92
N SER A 47 1.64 -13.09 6.28
CA SER A 47 2.21 -12.26 7.35
C SER A 47 2.15 -10.75 7.09
N CYS A 48 1.95 -10.34 5.83
CA CYS A 48 1.90 -8.93 5.43
C CYS A 48 0.47 -8.38 5.30
N ARG A 49 -0.56 -9.23 5.43
CA ARG A 49 -1.96 -8.85 5.12
C ARG A 49 -2.52 -7.72 5.97
N ASP A 50 -2.04 -7.56 7.20
CA ASP A 50 -2.48 -6.49 8.12
C ASP A 50 -1.59 -5.24 8.07
N LEU A 51 -0.59 -5.23 7.18
CA LEU A 51 0.39 -4.16 7.02
C LEU A 51 0.14 -3.35 5.75
N THR A 52 0.81 -2.22 5.60
CA THR A 52 0.82 -1.37 4.40
C THR A 52 2.01 -1.66 3.49
N TYR A 53 2.87 -2.60 3.87
CA TYR A 53 4.10 -2.95 3.19
C TYR A 53 4.41 -4.44 3.38
N CYS A 54 5.23 -5.00 2.50
CA CYS A 54 5.76 -6.35 2.63
C CYS A 54 7.20 -6.41 2.14
N THR A 55 8.06 -7.06 2.94
CA THR A 55 9.48 -7.28 2.65
C THR A 55 9.75 -8.66 2.06
N ILE A 56 8.74 -9.52 2.00
CA ILE A 56 8.84 -10.85 1.43
C ILE A 56 8.66 -10.73 -0.08
N LYS A 57 9.63 -11.25 -0.83
CA LYS A 57 9.60 -11.28 -2.29
C LYS A 57 8.54 -12.30 -2.77
N PRO A 58 7.54 -11.89 -3.57
CA PRO A 58 6.62 -12.83 -4.21
C PRO A 58 7.35 -13.75 -5.19
N ASP A 59 6.88 -14.99 -5.33
CA ASP A 59 7.47 -15.97 -6.25
C ASP A 59 7.37 -15.53 -7.73
N ASP A 60 6.31 -14.80 -8.08
CA ASP A 60 6.05 -14.27 -9.42
C ASP A 60 6.62 -12.85 -9.65
N TYR A 61 7.54 -12.41 -8.79
CA TYR A 61 8.10 -11.07 -8.88
C TYR A 61 8.83 -10.84 -10.22
N PRO A 62 8.52 -9.75 -10.96
CA PRO A 62 9.01 -9.58 -12.33
C PRO A 62 10.41 -8.95 -12.38
N ASP A 63 11.43 -9.66 -11.88
CA ASP A 63 12.82 -9.18 -11.81
C ASP A 63 13.37 -8.75 -13.17
N GLU A 64 13.31 -9.62 -14.17
CA GLU A 64 13.87 -9.38 -15.51
C GLU A 64 13.31 -8.10 -16.13
N LYS A 65 12.00 -7.90 -15.97
CA LYS A 65 11.29 -6.72 -16.48
C LYS A 65 11.80 -5.43 -15.82
N PHE A 66 11.99 -5.41 -14.50
CA PHE A 66 12.43 -4.21 -13.80
C PHE A 66 13.92 -3.94 -14.04
N ASN A 67 14.78 -4.96 -14.05
CA ASN A 67 16.18 -4.80 -14.44
C ASN A 67 16.29 -4.26 -15.87
N GLU A 68 15.47 -4.75 -16.81
CA GLU A 68 15.43 -4.24 -18.17
C GLU A 68 14.97 -2.78 -18.25
N MET A 69 13.93 -2.40 -17.50
CA MET A 69 13.43 -1.02 -17.45
C MET A 69 14.48 -0.02 -16.98
N PHE A 70 15.41 -0.46 -16.13
CA PHE A 70 16.48 0.36 -15.57
C PHE A 70 17.82 0.20 -16.33
N LYS A 71 17.87 -0.55 -17.43
CA LYS A 71 19.12 -0.70 -18.20
C LYS A 71 19.69 0.67 -18.61
N GLY A 72 20.95 0.90 -18.25
CA GLY A 72 21.65 2.14 -18.54
C GLY A 72 21.33 3.28 -17.58
N TYR A 73 20.50 3.04 -16.57
CA TYR A 73 20.40 3.92 -15.41
C TYR A 73 21.76 3.95 -14.70
N LYS A 74 22.29 5.16 -14.48
CA LYS A 74 23.52 5.37 -13.71
C LYS A 74 23.13 5.87 -12.34
N SER A 75 23.21 5.00 -11.34
CA SER A 75 23.09 5.42 -9.95
C SER A 75 24.20 6.42 -9.63
N LEU A 76 23.88 7.45 -8.84
CA LEU A 76 24.92 8.30 -8.28
C LEU A 76 25.63 7.49 -7.18
N PRO A 77 26.97 7.45 -7.17
CA PRO A 77 27.70 6.74 -6.13
C PRO A 77 27.32 7.33 -4.77
N GLN A 78 27.01 6.46 -3.81
CA GLN A 78 26.75 6.91 -2.45
C GLN A 78 28.05 7.48 -1.87
N PRO A 79 27.98 8.61 -1.14
CA PRO A 79 29.15 9.16 -0.48
C PRO A 79 29.70 8.14 0.53
N THR A 80 31.02 7.99 0.55
CA THR A 80 31.71 7.17 1.53
C THR A 80 31.71 7.89 2.88
N LEU A 81 31.52 7.17 3.98
CA LEU A 81 31.75 7.72 5.31
C LEU A 81 33.26 7.95 5.48
N ILE A 82 33.68 9.22 5.58
CA ILE A 82 35.11 9.61 5.61
C ILE A 82 35.63 9.71 7.05
N GLU A 83 34.74 9.83 8.04
CA GLU A 83 35.13 9.99 9.45
C GLU A 83 34.17 9.24 10.36
N GLU A 84 34.70 8.32 11.17
CA GLU A 84 34.00 7.74 12.30
C GLU A 84 33.85 8.86 13.35
N LEU A 85 32.61 9.35 13.52
CA LEU A 85 32.31 10.34 14.56
C LEU A 85 32.77 9.79 15.91
N LYS A 86 33.44 10.63 16.71
CA LYS A 86 33.80 10.28 18.10
C LYS A 86 32.55 9.77 18.83
N PRO A 87 32.68 8.84 19.80
CA PRO A 87 31.54 8.25 20.50
C PRO A 87 30.56 9.30 21.04
N ASP A 88 31.07 10.42 21.56
CA ASP A 88 30.25 11.50 22.14
C ASP A 88 29.65 12.47 21.11
N ASP A 89 30.13 12.45 19.86
CA ASP A 89 29.66 13.31 18.76
C ASP A 89 28.72 12.57 17.79
N ASN A 90 28.47 11.28 18.03
CA ASN A 90 27.54 10.53 17.22
C ASN A 90 26.09 10.74 17.72
N ARG A 91 25.13 10.74 16.79
CA ARG A 91 23.69 10.80 17.14
C ARG A 91 23.16 9.43 17.64
N GLN A 92 24.06 8.50 17.96
CA GLN A 92 23.74 7.10 18.30
C GLN A 92 23.70 6.88 19.82
N GLY A 93 24.10 7.87 20.62
CA GLY A 93 24.09 7.77 22.08
C GLY A 93 25.40 7.22 22.63
N HIS A 94 25.48 7.10 23.95
CA HIS A 94 26.59 6.47 24.63
C HIS A 94 26.54 4.95 24.40
N PRO A 95 27.67 4.24 24.24
CA PRO A 95 27.67 2.78 24.02
C PRO A 95 27.05 1.96 25.16
N ASP A 96 26.94 2.55 26.35
CA ASP A 96 26.30 1.94 27.52
C ASP A 96 24.82 2.35 27.68
N ASP A 97 24.27 3.13 26.75
CA ASP A 97 22.86 3.50 26.77
C ASP A 97 22.00 2.27 26.42
N GLU A 98 20.95 2.05 27.21
CA GLU A 98 19.95 1.02 26.95
C GLU A 98 18.62 1.68 26.57
N ASP A 99 17.96 1.16 25.53
CA ASP A 99 16.62 1.59 25.15
C ASP A 99 15.57 0.99 26.11
N ASP A 100 14.72 1.84 26.70
CA ASP A 100 13.62 1.40 27.57
C ASP A 100 12.47 0.69 26.84
N CYS A 101 12.47 0.71 25.52
CA CYS A 101 11.50 0.01 24.68
C CYS A 101 12.20 -0.95 23.74
N VAL A 102 12.01 -2.25 23.97
CA VAL A 102 12.60 -3.29 23.14
C VAL A 102 12.04 -3.22 21.73
N SER A 103 12.91 -3.03 20.74
CA SER A 103 12.55 -2.93 19.34
C SER A 103 13.39 -3.87 18.46
N VAL A 104 12.86 -4.20 17.29
CA VAL A 104 13.55 -4.96 16.25
C VAL A 104 13.81 -4.03 15.09
N VAL A 105 15.09 -3.84 14.75
CA VAL A 105 15.53 -3.01 13.62
C VAL A 105 15.96 -3.92 12.46
N THR A 106 15.43 -3.67 11.28
CA THR A 106 15.80 -4.38 10.03
C THR A 106 16.03 -3.41 8.87
N TYR A 107 16.77 -3.85 7.85
CA TYR A 107 17.09 -3.07 6.66
C TYR A 107 16.72 -3.86 5.40
N GLU A 108 15.44 -3.80 5.04
CA GLU A 108 14.85 -4.72 4.06
C GLU A 108 14.40 -3.98 2.79
N PRO A 109 14.47 -4.63 1.61
CA PRO A 109 13.76 -4.16 0.42
C PRO A 109 12.24 -4.30 0.60
N LEU A 110 11.48 -3.36 0.05
CA LEU A 110 10.02 -3.50 -0.06
C LEU A 110 9.66 -4.15 -1.39
N TYR A 111 8.78 -5.15 -1.41
CA TYR A 111 8.34 -5.79 -2.67
C TYR A 111 6.91 -5.46 -3.04
N THR A 112 6.04 -5.28 -2.05
CA THR A 112 4.67 -4.79 -2.25
C THR A 112 4.31 -3.76 -1.19
N VAL A 113 3.52 -2.77 -1.57
CA VAL A 113 3.02 -1.71 -0.68
C VAL A 113 1.61 -1.29 -1.05
N ARG A 114 0.90 -0.65 -0.12
CA ARG A 114 -0.41 -0.03 -0.33
C ARG A 114 -0.55 1.21 0.55
N SER A 115 -1.37 2.17 0.12
CA SER A 115 -1.51 3.44 0.84
C SER A 115 -2.27 3.28 2.16
N LYS A 116 -3.28 2.41 2.18
CA LYS A 116 -4.08 2.07 3.36
C LYS A 116 -4.39 0.59 3.38
N ARG A 117 -4.87 0.07 4.51
CA ARG A 117 -5.18 -1.36 4.69
C ARG A 117 -6.24 -1.90 3.73
N ASP A 118 -7.14 -1.06 3.23
CA ASP A 118 -8.20 -1.48 2.29
C ASP A 118 -7.83 -1.19 0.83
N ASP A 119 -6.69 -0.54 0.59
CA ASP A 119 -6.25 -0.20 -0.75
C ASP A 119 -5.57 -1.40 -1.43
N PRO A 120 -5.65 -1.49 -2.77
CA PRO A 120 -5.02 -2.57 -3.52
C PRO A 120 -3.49 -2.51 -3.38
N TRP A 121 -2.88 -3.68 -3.25
CA TRP A 121 -1.43 -3.84 -3.24
C TRP A 121 -0.81 -3.46 -4.58
N ARG A 122 0.34 -2.80 -4.53
CA ARG A 122 1.15 -2.42 -5.69
C ARG A 122 2.55 -3.02 -5.56
N THR A 123 3.07 -3.51 -6.68
CA THR A 123 4.43 -4.05 -6.76
C THR A 123 5.44 -2.92 -6.74
N VAL A 124 6.33 -2.95 -5.75
CA VAL A 124 7.47 -2.05 -5.65
C VAL A 124 8.51 -2.42 -6.70
N ILE A 125 9.06 -1.42 -7.37
CA ILE A 125 10.06 -1.62 -8.41
C ILE A 125 11.43 -1.80 -7.75
N GLN A 126 12.08 -2.92 -8.06
CA GLN A 126 13.44 -3.24 -7.67
C GLN A 126 14.21 -3.66 -8.92
N ALA A 127 15.38 -3.08 -9.15
CA ALA A 127 16.27 -3.41 -10.26
C ALA A 127 17.71 -3.56 -9.73
N PRO A 128 17.99 -4.65 -8.99
CA PRO A 128 19.27 -4.87 -8.34
C PRO A 128 20.45 -4.97 -9.32
N GLU A 129 20.24 -5.40 -10.56
CA GLU A 129 21.31 -5.44 -11.58
C GLU A 129 21.76 -4.04 -12.04
N GLN A 130 20.99 -3.01 -11.69
CA GLN A 130 21.25 -1.60 -12.04
C GLN A 130 21.45 -0.74 -10.78
N ASP A 131 21.81 -1.36 -9.66
CA ASP A 131 22.01 -0.72 -8.35
C ASP A 131 20.79 0.10 -7.87
N PHE A 132 19.59 -0.28 -8.29
CA PHE A 132 18.37 0.38 -7.87
C PHE A 132 17.57 -0.55 -6.95
N VAL A 133 17.78 -0.40 -5.64
CA VAL A 133 17.02 -1.12 -4.61
C VAL A 133 16.42 -0.15 -3.61
N GLN A 134 15.09 -0.14 -3.49
CA GLN A 134 14.35 0.62 -2.49
C GLN A 134 14.36 -0.14 -1.15
N ARG A 135 15.47 0.00 -0.41
CA ARG A 135 15.61 -0.50 0.96
C ARG A 135 15.14 0.54 1.97
N VAL A 136 14.53 0.08 3.04
CA VAL A 136 14.07 0.93 4.14
C VAL A 136 14.57 0.38 5.48
N ARG A 137 14.89 1.27 6.41
CA ARG A 137 15.10 0.92 7.81
C ARG A 137 13.72 0.80 8.46
N LEU A 138 13.39 -0.40 8.94
CA LEU A 138 12.17 -0.66 9.68
C LEU A 138 12.54 -0.87 11.13
N GLU A 139 11.76 -0.27 12.03
CA GLU A 139 11.93 -0.47 13.47
C GLU A 139 10.58 -0.70 14.10
N THR A 140 10.37 -1.91 14.61
CA THR A 140 9.10 -2.35 15.17
C THR A 140 9.24 -2.63 16.66
N CYS A 141 8.32 -2.14 17.48
CA CYS A 141 8.24 -2.50 18.90
C CYS A 141 8.04 -4.01 19.04
N SER A 142 8.87 -4.65 19.86
CA SER A 142 8.67 -6.07 20.21
C SER A 142 7.42 -6.24 21.08
N GLU A 143 7.22 -5.29 22.00
CA GLU A 143 6.11 -5.27 22.94
C GLU A 143 5.46 -3.87 22.93
N PRO A 144 4.54 -3.59 21.99
CA PRO A 144 3.82 -2.32 22.00
C PRO A 144 2.94 -2.21 23.26
N ASP A 145 2.80 -0.99 23.77
CA ASP A 145 2.04 -0.62 24.97
C ASP A 145 2.55 -1.21 26.30
N SER A 146 3.69 -1.90 26.31
CA SER A 146 4.36 -2.35 27.54
C SER A 146 4.89 -1.17 28.35
N ALA A 147 5.00 -1.32 29.68
CA ALA A 147 5.55 -0.29 30.53
C ALA A 147 7.06 -0.08 30.27
N CYS A 148 7.49 1.17 30.26
CA CYS A 148 8.89 1.57 30.05
C CYS A 148 9.37 2.48 31.20
N PHE A 149 10.68 2.68 31.34
CA PHE A 149 11.29 3.32 32.53
C PHE A 149 10.96 2.59 33.84
N THR A 150 10.83 1.26 33.81
CA THR A 150 10.44 0.45 34.98
C THR A 150 11.51 0.43 36.08
N ASN A 151 12.76 0.71 35.71
CA ASN A 151 13.89 0.84 36.64
C ASN A 151 13.97 2.22 37.32
N LEU A 152 13.14 3.18 36.89
CA LEU A 152 13.05 4.51 37.48
C LEU A 152 11.79 4.59 38.36
N ALA A 153 11.95 5.04 39.60
CA ALA A 153 10.84 5.31 40.51
C ALA A 153 10.09 6.58 40.07
N LEU A 154 9.28 6.46 39.01
CA LEU A 154 8.39 7.54 38.55
C LEU A 154 7.23 7.71 39.54
N THR A 155 6.81 8.96 39.76
CA THR A 155 5.66 9.26 40.62
C THR A 155 4.38 8.62 40.03
N SER A 156 3.45 8.23 40.91
CA SER A 156 2.23 7.48 40.56
C SER A 156 1.24 8.20 39.65
N ASP A 157 1.55 9.43 39.23
CA ASP A 157 0.61 10.30 38.51
C ASP A 157 0.70 10.11 36.98
N TYR A 158 1.69 9.35 36.50
CA TYR A 158 1.91 9.10 35.08
C TYR A 158 1.98 7.61 34.77
N LEU A 159 1.36 7.21 33.66
CA LEU A 159 1.56 5.90 33.04
C LEU A 159 2.55 6.05 31.90
N THR A 160 3.60 5.25 31.94
CA THR A 160 4.57 5.09 30.85
C THR A 160 4.22 3.87 30.00
N PHE A 161 4.43 3.97 28.69
CA PHE A 161 4.17 2.88 27.75
C PHE A 161 4.97 3.03 26.44
N CYS A 162 5.42 1.92 25.88
CA CYS A 162 6.09 1.88 24.58
C CYS A 162 5.10 2.12 23.43
N LYS A 163 5.45 3.00 22.48
CA LYS A 163 4.57 3.31 21.35
C LYS A 163 5.31 3.17 20.02
N GLN A 164 4.70 2.42 19.10
CA GLN A 164 5.14 2.35 17.72
C GLN A 164 4.93 3.70 17.02
N LYS A 165 6.00 4.23 16.42
CA LYS A 165 5.97 5.36 15.50
C LYS A 165 5.99 4.86 14.07
N VAL A 166 5.16 5.50 13.26
CA VAL A 166 5.08 5.27 11.81
C VAL A 166 5.41 6.55 11.07
N VAL A 167 6.04 6.41 9.91
CA VAL A 167 6.23 7.49 8.94
C VAL A 167 5.49 7.16 7.65
N THR A 168 5.08 8.18 6.92
CA THR A 168 4.62 8.02 5.54
C THR A 168 5.81 8.15 4.61
N TRP A 169 6.10 7.10 3.84
CA TRP A 169 7.19 7.04 2.89
C TRP A 169 6.68 6.99 1.45
N GLU A 170 7.34 7.68 0.52
CA GLU A 170 7.01 7.58 -0.91
C GLU A 170 7.82 6.46 -1.57
N VAL A 171 7.11 5.54 -2.22
CA VAL A 171 7.68 4.33 -2.83
C VAL A 171 7.35 4.33 -4.32
N LEU A 172 8.33 4.02 -5.16
CA LEU A 172 8.15 3.87 -6.60
C LEU A 172 7.60 2.47 -6.91
N VAL A 173 6.43 2.43 -7.53
CA VAL A 173 5.68 1.20 -7.82
C VAL A 173 5.32 1.09 -9.30
N ALA A 174 5.00 -0.12 -9.74
CA ALA A 174 4.50 -0.38 -11.08
C ALA A 174 3.01 0.00 -11.19
N LYS A 175 2.65 0.74 -12.25
CA LYS A 175 1.26 1.10 -12.59
C LYS A 175 0.70 0.30 -13.75
N GLY A 176 1.57 -0.16 -14.65
CA GLY A 176 1.20 -0.88 -15.88
C GLY A 176 2.36 -1.63 -16.51
N LYS A 177 2.33 -1.82 -17.84
CA LYS A 177 3.38 -2.58 -18.54
C LYS A 177 4.75 -1.92 -18.39
N ASN A 178 4.88 -0.63 -18.70
CA ASN A 178 6.15 0.12 -18.56
C ASN A 178 5.95 1.47 -17.86
N GLU A 179 4.90 1.57 -17.07
CA GLU A 179 4.56 2.81 -16.35
C GLU A 179 4.86 2.65 -14.86
N THR A 180 5.38 3.73 -14.28
CA THR A 180 5.71 3.81 -12.86
C THR A 180 4.90 4.94 -12.23
N GLU A 181 4.62 4.81 -10.94
CA GLU A 181 4.06 5.90 -10.15
C GLU A 181 4.65 5.88 -8.74
N LYS A 182 4.58 7.00 -8.03
CA LYS A 182 4.91 7.06 -6.62
C LYS A 182 3.64 6.95 -5.81
N ILE A 183 3.63 6.07 -4.82
CA ILE A 183 2.56 6.01 -3.83
C ILE A 183 3.13 6.14 -2.43
N LYS A 184 2.28 6.53 -1.49
CA LYS A 184 2.63 6.67 -0.09
C LYS A 184 2.33 5.37 0.64
N ALA A 185 3.20 4.95 1.55
CA ALA A 185 2.97 3.79 2.42
C ALA A 185 3.38 4.16 3.85
N GLU A 186 2.65 3.66 4.83
CA GLU A 186 3.03 3.81 6.24
C GLU A 186 4.05 2.74 6.62
N LEU A 187 5.16 3.13 7.23
CA LEU A 187 6.25 2.24 7.65
C LEU A 187 6.59 2.47 9.14
N PRO A 188 6.82 1.42 9.93
CA PRO A 188 7.30 1.53 11.30
C PRO A 188 8.77 1.97 11.34
N ILE A 189 9.08 3.04 12.07
CA ILE A 189 10.42 3.68 12.05
C ILE A 189 11.07 3.86 13.41
N CYS A 190 10.30 3.78 14.49
CA CYS A 190 10.83 3.96 15.85
C CYS A 190 9.89 3.33 16.86
N CYS A 191 10.45 2.71 17.89
CA CYS A 191 9.75 2.39 19.13
C CYS A 191 10.24 3.32 20.23
N SER A 192 9.35 4.13 20.82
CA SER A 192 9.74 5.10 21.84
C SER A 192 8.84 5.02 23.06
N CYS A 193 9.41 5.27 24.25
CA CYS A 193 8.63 5.38 25.47
C CYS A 193 7.81 6.67 25.46
N HIS A 194 6.54 6.56 25.84
CA HIS A 194 5.61 7.65 26.02
C HIS A 194 5.08 7.67 27.44
N TYR A 195 4.61 8.84 27.88
CA TYR A 195 3.91 8.97 29.15
C TYR A 195 2.60 9.75 28.97
N ARG A 196 1.64 9.49 29.85
CA ARG A 196 0.40 10.26 29.97
C ARG A 196 -0.08 10.31 31.42
N PRO A 197 -0.76 11.38 31.87
CA PRO A 197 -1.26 11.46 33.23
C PRO A 197 -2.37 10.42 33.49
N ILE A 198 -2.45 9.94 34.73
CA ILE A 198 -3.54 9.09 35.19
C ILE A 198 -4.77 9.97 35.48
N ASP A 199 -5.84 9.74 34.73
CA ASP A 199 -7.13 10.38 35.00
C ASP A 199 -7.91 9.58 36.04
N PHE A 200 -7.72 9.93 37.31
CA PHE A 200 -8.43 9.31 38.45
C PHE A 200 -9.95 9.57 38.42
N ALA A 201 -10.46 10.51 37.62
CA ALA A 201 -11.90 10.80 37.56
C ALA A 201 -12.70 9.72 36.80
N ARG A 202 -12.06 8.90 35.96
CA ARG A 202 -12.71 7.80 35.24
C ARG A 202 -12.74 6.47 36.01
N PHE A 203 -11.88 6.31 37.00
CA PHE A 203 -11.89 5.16 37.89
C PHE A 203 -12.65 5.55 39.14
N GLY A 204 -13.99 5.54 39.05
CA GLY A 204 -14.90 5.98 40.10
C GLY A 204 -14.45 5.54 41.49
N LEU A 205 -13.92 6.49 42.27
CA LEU A 205 -13.69 6.27 43.69
C LEU A 205 -15.06 6.08 44.34
N PRO A 206 -15.27 5.03 45.16
CA PRO A 206 -16.51 4.92 45.91
C PRO A 206 -16.65 6.15 46.79
N GLU A 207 -17.78 6.85 46.69
CA GLU A 207 -18.18 7.86 47.65
C GLU A 207 -18.22 7.22 49.04
N ASN A 208 -17.15 7.41 49.81
CA ASN A 208 -17.20 7.15 51.24
C ASN A 208 -18.18 8.17 51.84
N ASN A 209 -19.38 7.69 52.12
CA ASN A 209 -20.38 8.34 52.96
C ASN A 209 -19.79 8.58 54.36
N ILE A 210 -19.10 9.71 54.55
CA ILE A 210 -18.87 10.27 55.88
C ILE A 210 -20.10 11.12 56.20
N LYS A 211 -21.10 10.48 56.81
CA LYS A 211 -22.14 11.19 57.55
C LYS A 211 -21.57 11.52 58.93
N ASN A 212 -21.34 12.81 59.19
CA ASN A 212 -21.39 13.37 60.53
C ASN A 212 -22.82 13.83 60.81
#